data_AF-A0A7K4LWC3-F1
#
_entry.id   AF-A0A7K4LWC3-F1
#
_cell.length_a   1.000
_cell.length_b   1.000
_cell.length_c   1.000
_cell.angle_alpha   90.00
_cell.angle_beta   90.00
_cell.angle_gamma   90.00
#
_symmetry.space_group_name_H-M   'P 1'
#
loop_
_entity.id
_entity.type
_entity.pdbx_description
1 polymer ?
#
loop_
_entity_poly.entity_id
_entity_poly.type
_entity_poly.pdbx_seq_one_letter_code
_entity_poly.pdbx_strand_id
1 'polypeptide(L)'
;PEVSVRLEVGPGAARHSPLAVQNGFLHMLVHSYTAELFMSFLTNLGPFLEDEIIPEVMPMEIEIVNAKITLKDDSPQVYPTSPGPVPITLAVDHVIVKRRDDGVFCLTGQQRQGVVLFFLAFKEQTVPAECVPAGGICGSQLKEVPELQRELQTMKIALAEANMDKARLLQEIRKYNPLFQL
;
A
#
# COMPACT_ATOMS: atom_id res chain seq x y z
N PRO A 1 -6.52 -14.24 -23.23
CA PRO A 1 -7.31 -13.00 -23.42
C PRO A 1 -6.63 -11.87 -22.64
N GLU A 2 -6.70 -10.62 -23.11
CA GLU A 2 -6.07 -9.48 -22.41
C GLU A 2 -6.74 -9.19 -21.06
N VAL A 3 -8.03 -9.50 -20.95
CA VAL A 3 -8.79 -9.47 -19.70
C VAL A 3 -9.50 -10.80 -19.52
N SER A 4 -9.40 -11.38 -18.33
CA SER A 4 -10.14 -12.57 -17.93
C SER A 4 -10.80 -12.34 -16.60
N VAL A 5 -12.04 -12.82 -16.47
CA VAL A 5 -12.84 -12.68 -15.27
C VAL A 5 -13.44 -14.03 -14.95
N ARG A 6 -13.40 -14.42 -13.68
CA ARG A 6 -14.02 -15.62 -13.16
C ARG A 6 -14.73 -15.28 -11.86
N LEU A 7 -15.99 -15.67 -11.76
CA LEU A 7 -16.77 -15.63 -10.52
C LEU A 7 -17.06 -17.07 -10.10
N GLU A 8 -16.68 -17.42 -8.88
CA GLU A 8 -16.95 -18.74 -8.30
C GLU A 8 -17.81 -18.60 -7.05
N VAL A 9 -18.88 -19.38 -6.95
CA VAL A 9 -19.84 -19.33 -5.82
C VAL A 9 -20.13 -20.76 -5.35
N GLY A 10 -20.30 -20.94 -4.05
CA GLY A 10 -20.62 -22.23 -3.43
C GLY A 10 -19.41 -22.98 -2.86
N PRO A 11 -19.55 -24.28 -2.53
CA PRO A 11 -18.55 -25.00 -1.72
C PRO A 11 -17.14 -25.03 -2.31
N GLY A 12 -17.03 -25.03 -3.65
CA GLY A 12 -15.73 -25.00 -4.34
C GLY A 12 -14.96 -23.69 -4.17
N ALA A 13 -15.64 -22.59 -3.82
CA ALA A 13 -15.04 -21.28 -3.57
C ALA A 13 -14.39 -21.18 -2.18
N ALA A 14 -14.68 -22.12 -1.26
CA ALA A 14 -14.09 -22.20 0.08
C ALA A 14 -12.55 -22.22 0.06
N ARG A 15 -11.94 -22.67 -1.05
CA ARG A 15 -10.49 -22.70 -1.25
C ARG A 15 -9.86 -21.31 -1.35
N HIS A 16 -10.65 -20.29 -1.70
CA HIS A 16 -10.20 -18.91 -1.82
C HIS A 16 -10.42 -18.17 -0.49
N SER A 17 -11.62 -18.29 0.07
CA SER A 17 -11.90 -17.83 1.42
C SER A 17 -13.20 -18.46 1.98
N PRO A 18 -13.39 -18.49 3.31
CA PRO A 18 -14.64 -18.97 3.91
C PRO A 18 -15.87 -18.18 3.45
N LEU A 19 -15.76 -16.85 3.32
CA LEU A 19 -16.88 -15.98 2.94
C LEU A 19 -17.28 -16.17 1.47
N ALA A 20 -16.35 -16.61 0.62
CA ALA A 20 -16.60 -16.87 -0.79
C ALA A 20 -17.64 -17.98 -1.06
N VAL A 21 -17.90 -18.86 -0.09
CA VAL A 21 -18.93 -19.91 -0.25
C VAL A 21 -20.32 -19.28 -0.42
N GLN A 22 -20.59 -18.21 0.32
CA GLN A 22 -21.88 -17.52 0.31
C GLN A 22 -21.87 -16.32 -0.66
N ASN A 23 -20.83 -15.50 -0.58
CA ASN A 23 -20.80 -14.20 -1.27
C ASN A 23 -20.10 -14.27 -2.63
N GLY A 24 -19.47 -15.41 -2.94
CA GLY A 24 -18.67 -15.60 -4.15
C GLY A 24 -17.24 -15.09 -4.04
N PHE A 25 -16.39 -15.55 -4.96
CA PHE A 25 -15.04 -15.07 -5.15
C PHE A 25 -14.87 -14.56 -6.59
N LEU A 26 -14.50 -13.29 -6.73
CA LEU A 26 -14.19 -12.69 -8.03
C LEU A 26 -12.69 -12.73 -8.28
N HIS A 27 -12.27 -13.40 -9.33
CA HIS A 27 -10.90 -13.36 -9.84
C HIS A 27 -10.85 -12.65 -11.18
N MET A 28 -10.00 -11.65 -11.31
CA MET A 28 -9.75 -10.93 -12.56
C MET A 28 -8.26 -10.94 -12.86
N LEU A 29 -7.89 -11.24 -14.10
CA LEU A 29 -6.54 -11.07 -14.60
C LEU A 29 -6.56 -10.18 -15.83
N VAL A 30 -5.78 -9.10 -15.75
CA VAL A 30 -5.51 -8.16 -16.84
C VAL A 30 -4.05 -8.34 -17.26
N HIS A 31 -3.80 -8.73 -18.50
CA HIS A 31 -2.46 -9.05 -18.98
C HIS A 31 -2.16 -8.39 -20.32
N SER A 32 -1.05 -7.64 -20.38
CA SER A 32 -0.59 -6.96 -21.61
C SER A 32 -1.64 -6.03 -22.22
N TYR A 33 -2.38 -5.33 -21.35
CA TYR A 33 -3.52 -4.52 -21.74
C TYR A 33 -3.14 -3.04 -21.88
N THR A 34 -3.50 -2.42 -23.00
CA THR A 34 -3.33 -0.97 -23.20
C THR A 34 -4.69 -0.31 -23.38
N ALA A 35 -4.99 0.69 -22.55
CA ALA A 35 -6.27 1.39 -22.61
C ALA A 35 -6.11 2.90 -22.50
N GLU A 36 -7.10 3.62 -23.02
CA GLU A 36 -7.27 5.05 -22.81
C GLU A 36 -8.59 5.26 -22.06
N LEU A 37 -8.54 5.99 -20.95
CA LEU A 37 -9.69 6.32 -20.13
C LEU A 37 -9.84 7.83 -20.03
N PHE A 38 -11.07 8.31 -20.08
CA PHE A 38 -11.35 9.71 -19.81
C PHE A 38 -11.40 9.98 -18.30
N MET A 39 -10.94 11.14 -17.88
CA MET A 39 -10.99 11.56 -16.47
C MET A 39 -12.43 11.63 -15.99
N SER A 40 -13.36 12.07 -16.84
CA SER A 40 -14.80 12.06 -16.53
C SER A 40 -15.31 10.68 -16.12
N PHE A 41 -14.85 9.60 -16.76
CA PHE A 41 -15.25 8.23 -16.41
C PHE A 41 -14.81 7.88 -14.98
N LEU A 42 -13.56 8.19 -14.62
CA LEU A 42 -13.04 7.93 -13.27
C LEU A 42 -13.75 8.77 -12.21
N THR A 43 -14.07 10.03 -12.50
CA THR A 43 -14.79 10.90 -11.55
C THR A 43 -16.24 10.49 -11.37
N ASN A 44 -16.88 9.88 -12.38
CA ASN A 44 -18.27 9.42 -12.29
C ASN A 44 -18.40 7.99 -11.74
N LEU A 45 -17.30 7.26 -11.58
CA LEU A 45 -17.34 5.88 -11.05
C LEU A 45 -17.74 5.85 -9.57
N GLY A 46 -17.30 6.82 -8.76
CA GLY A 46 -17.66 6.92 -7.34
C GLY A 46 -19.19 6.98 -7.14
N PRO A 47 -19.86 8.03 -7.65
CA PRO A 47 -21.32 8.16 -7.56
C PRO A 47 -22.09 6.98 -8.18
N PHE A 48 -21.53 6.32 -9.21
CA PHE A 48 -22.13 5.12 -9.79
C PHE A 48 -22.13 3.92 -8.82
N LEU A 49 -21.11 3.82 -7.96
CA LEU A 49 -20.96 2.74 -6.98
C LEU A 49 -21.57 3.08 -5.62
N GLU A 50 -21.85 4.36 -5.37
CA GLU A 50 -22.55 4.84 -4.17
C GLU A 50 -24.05 4.51 -4.30
N ASP A 51 -24.41 3.27 -3.97
CA ASP A 51 -25.81 2.88 -3.77
C ASP A 51 -26.25 3.15 -2.31
N GLU A 52 -27.56 3.29 -2.08
CA GLU A 52 -28.13 3.43 -0.72
C GLU A 52 -28.00 2.13 0.09
N ILE A 53 -27.71 1.03 -0.60
CA ILE A 53 -27.52 -0.30 -0.01
C ILE A 53 -26.03 -0.54 0.23
N ILE A 54 -25.67 -0.82 1.48
CA ILE A 54 -24.30 -1.23 1.81
C ILE A 54 -24.05 -2.62 1.21
N PRO A 55 -23.11 -2.76 0.26
CA PRO A 55 -22.87 -4.04 -0.38
C PRO A 55 -22.20 -5.01 0.59
N GLU A 56 -22.64 -6.27 0.56
CA GLU A 56 -21.99 -7.34 1.30
C GLU A 56 -20.52 -7.49 0.86
N VAL A 57 -19.67 -7.93 1.79
CA VAL A 57 -18.26 -8.14 1.49
C VAL A 57 -18.14 -9.36 0.56
N MET A 58 -17.81 -9.11 -0.71
CA MET A 58 -17.43 -10.14 -1.66
C MET A 58 -15.91 -10.17 -1.81
N PRO A 59 -15.23 -11.23 -1.37
CA PRO A 59 -13.79 -11.39 -1.55
C PRO A 59 -13.41 -11.40 -3.03
N MET A 60 -12.31 -10.74 -3.38
CA MET A 60 -11.85 -10.66 -4.78
C MET A 60 -10.33 -10.55 -4.90
N GLU A 61 -9.81 -10.95 -6.05
CA GLU A 61 -8.41 -10.82 -6.44
C GLU A 61 -8.33 -10.34 -7.89
N ILE A 62 -7.69 -9.18 -8.09
CA ILE A 62 -7.47 -8.55 -9.38
C ILE A 62 -5.96 -8.50 -9.60
N GLU A 63 -5.47 -9.30 -10.54
CA GLU A 63 -4.07 -9.33 -10.97
C GLU A 63 -3.91 -8.51 -12.25
N ILE A 64 -3.02 -7.54 -12.22
CA ILE A 64 -2.73 -6.65 -13.35
C ILE A 64 -1.26 -6.82 -13.70
N VAL A 65 -0.99 -7.28 -14.93
CA VAL A 65 0.34 -7.59 -15.42
C VAL A 65 0.59 -6.88 -16.74
N ASN A 66 1.67 -6.10 -16.81
CA ASN A 66 2.11 -5.41 -18.01
C ASN A 66 1.00 -4.56 -18.65
N ALA A 67 0.33 -3.72 -17.85
CA ALA A 67 -0.73 -2.86 -18.34
C ALA A 67 -0.26 -1.41 -18.53
N LYS A 68 -0.82 -0.72 -19.53
CA LYS A 68 -0.59 0.69 -19.79
C LYS A 68 -1.92 1.42 -19.90
N ILE A 69 -2.17 2.37 -19.01
CA ILE A 69 -3.42 3.12 -18.96
C ILE A 69 -3.11 4.60 -19.19
N THR A 70 -3.65 5.17 -20.27
CA THR A 70 -3.54 6.60 -20.56
C THR A 70 -4.81 7.30 -20.13
N LEU A 71 -4.69 8.26 -19.21
CA LEU A 71 -5.77 9.10 -18.76
C LEU A 71 -5.80 10.38 -19.59
N LYS A 72 -6.95 10.67 -20.20
CA LYS A 72 -7.21 11.87 -20.99
C LYS A 72 -8.23 12.73 -20.26
N ASP A 73 -7.91 14.01 -20.08
CA ASP A 73 -8.87 14.96 -19.54
C ASP A 73 -9.76 15.49 -20.67
N ASP A 74 -11.05 15.25 -20.53
CA ASP A 74 -12.12 15.61 -21.45
C ASP A 74 -12.97 16.77 -20.93
N SER A 75 -12.48 17.50 -19.92
CA SER A 75 -13.13 18.72 -19.44
C SER A 75 -13.23 19.78 -20.54
N PRO A 76 -14.32 20.57 -20.54
CA PRO A 76 -14.49 21.63 -21.52
C PRO A 76 -13.35 22.66 -21.40
N GLN A 77 -12.80 23.07 -22.54
CA GLN A 77 -11.73 24.06 -22.57
C GLN A 77 -12.21 25.39 -21.96
N VAL A 78 -11.42 25.93 -21.04
CA VAL A 78 -11.69 27.23 -20.41
C VAL A 78 -11.54 28.37 -21.44
N TYR A 79 -10.60 28.23 -22.38
CA TYR A 79 -10.38 29.20 -23.46
C TYR A 79 -10.09 28.48 -24.79
N PRO A 80 -10.59 28.98 -25.94
CA PRO A 80 -10.39 28.37 -27.26
C PRO A 80 -8.92 28.23 -27.71
N THR A 81 -8.01 29.01 -27.13
CA THR A 81 -6.57 29.03 -27.46
C THR A 81 -5.70 28.39 -26.39
N SER A 82 -6.29 27.84 -25.32
CA SER A 82 -5.52 27.16 -24.28
C SER A 82 -4.91 25.88 -24.85
N PRO A 83 -3.62 25.60 -24.60
CA PRO A 83 -3.12 24.25 -24.80
C PRO A 83 -3.98 23.30 -23.95
N GLY A 84 -4.49 22.24 -24.57
CA GLY A 84 -5.34 21.26 -23.90
C GLY A 84 -4.57 20.53 -22.78
N PRO A 85 -5.30 19.84 -21.89
CA PRO A 85 -4.68 19.10 -20.81
C PRO A 85 -3.79 17.97 -21.33
N VAL A 86 -2.63 17.77 -20.69
CA VAL A 86 -1.64 16.75 -21.09
C VAL A 86 -2.08 15.39 -20.55
N PRO A 87 -2.15 14.34 -21.40
CA PRO A 87 -2.53 13.00 -20.95
C PRO A 87 -1.52 12.41 -19.94
N ILE A 88 -2.04 11.69 -18.95
CA ILE A 88 -1.23 11.00 -17.93
C ILE A 88 -1.13 9.53 -18.30
N THR A 89 0.08 8.98 -18.40
CA THR A 89 0.27 7.55 -18.71
C THR A 89 0.74 6.78 -17.48
N LEU A 90 -0.04 5.80 -17.06
CA LEU A 90 0.28 4.86 -15.99
C LEU A 90 0.80 3.55 -16.60
N ALA A 91 2.04 3.20 -16.30
CA ALA A 91 2.62 1.91 -16.64
C ALA A 91 2.63 1.01 -15.40
N VAL A 92 1.96 -0.13 -15.48
CA VAL A 92 1.77 -1.07 -14.37
C VAL A 92 2.46 -2.39 -14.74
N ASP A 93 3.59 -2.69 -14.09
CA ASP A 93 4.34 -3.93 -14.37
C ASP A 93 3.64 -5.16 -13.78
N HIS A 94 3.45 -5.18 -12.46
CA HIS A 94 2.68 -6.22 -11.78
C HIS A 94 2.10 -5.71 -10.46
N VAL A 95 0.78 -5.58 -10.39
CA VAL A 95 0.03 -5.21 -9.20
C VAL A 95 -1.09 -6.22 -8.95
N ILE A 96 -1.24 -6.64 -7.71
CA ILE A 96 -2.34 -7.48 -7.25
C ILE A 96 -3.16 -6.68 -6.24
N VAL A 97 -4.46 -6.55 -6.50
CA VAL A 97 -5.45 -5.96 -5.59
C VAL A 97 -6.30 -7.07 -5.02
N LYS A 98 -6.31 -7.24 -3.69
CA LYS A 98 -7.14 -8.23 -3.00
C LYS A 98 -8.14 -7.55 -2.09
N ARG A 99 -9.41 -7.95 -2.12
CA ARG A 99 -10.39 -7.63 -1.06
C ARG A 99 -10.52 -8.84 -0.14
N ARG A 100 -10.15 -8.67 1.12
CA ARG A 100 -10.22 -9.72 2.13
C ARG A 100 -11.64 -9.85 2.69
N ASP A 101 -11.87 -10.89 3.47
CA ASP A 101 -13.17 -11.18 4.10
C ASP A 101 -13.62 -10.10 5.10
N ASP A 102 -12.69 -9.28 5.60
CA ASP A 102 -12.97 -8.10 6.44
C ASP A 102 -13.36 -6.86 5.62
N GLY A 103 -13.43 -6.97 4.29
CA GLY A 103 -13.77 -5.90 3.36
C GLY A 103 -12.60 -4.99 3.01
N VAL A 104 -11.42 -5.18 3.60
CA VAL A 104 -10.25 -4.34 3.36
C VAL A 104 -9.62 -4.67 2.00
N PHE A 105 -9.32 -3.63 1.23
CA PHE A 105 -8.54 -3.74 0.00
C PHE A 105 -7.04 -3.65 0.31
N CYS A 106 -6.29 -4.66 -0.12
CA CYS A 106 -4.84 -4.73 -0.03
C CYS A 106 -4.26 -4.63 -1.44
N LEU A 107 -3.32 -3.70 -1.63
CA LEU A 107 -2.59 -3.55 -2.89
C LEU A 107 -1.15 -4.02 -2.67
N THR A 108 -0.71 -4.94 -3.52
CA THR A 108 0.65 -5.49 -3.47
C THR A 108 1.29 -5.37 -4.85
N GLY A 109 2.50 -4.82 -4.90
CA GLY A 109 3.34 -4.84 -6.10
C GLY A 109 4.25 -6.06 -6.07
N GLN A 110 4.30 -6.82 -7.15
CA GLN A 110 5.26 -7.92 -7.25
C GLN A 110 6.49 -7.42 -7.99
N GLN A 111 7.59 -7.24 -7.26
CA GLN A 111 8.86 -6.86 -7.86
C GLN A 111 9.35 -8.02 -8.72
N ARG A 112 9.27 -7.90 -10.04
CA ARG A 112 10.15 -8.66 -10.93
C ARG A 112 11.58 -8.28 -10.51
N GLN A 113 12.43 -9.27 -10.23
CA GLN A 113 13.84 -9.04 -9.92
C GLN A 113 14.45 -8.21 -11.07
N GLY A 114 14.55 -6.91 -10.83
CA GLY A 114 14.71 -5.89 -11.85
C GLY A 114 14.71 -4.56 -11.12
N VAL A 115 15.90 -4.12 -10.73
CA VAL A 115 16.12 -2.90 -9.96
C VAL A 115 15.64 -1.71 -10.80
N VAL A 116 14.51 -1.11 -10.44
CA VAL A 116 14.15 0.23 -10.92
C VAL A 116 13.74 1.07 -9.72
N LEU A 117 14.70 1.89 -9.30
CA LEU A 117 14.58 2.87 -8.24
C LEU A 117 13.84 4.10 -8.81
N PHE A 118 12.52 4.16 -8.68
CA PHE A 118 11.79 5.41 -8.91
C PHE A 118 11.60 6.13 -7.57
N PHE A 119 12.58 6.98 -7.23
CA PHE A 119 12.40 8.00 -6.21
C PHE A 119 11.54 9.12 -6.81
N LEU A 120 10.29 9.25 -6.37
CA LEU A 120 9.53 10.48 -6.54
C LEU A 120 10.01 11.50 -5.49
N ALA A 121 11.10 12.19 -5.80
CA ALA A 121 11.50 13.37 -5.08
C ALA A 121 10.60 14.54 -5.52
N PHE A 122 9.61 14.91 -4.70
CA PHE A 122 8.99 16.22 -4.79
C PHE A 122 10.06 17.27 -4.49
N LYS A 123 10.49 18.00 -5.51
CA LYS A 123 11.42 19.13 -5.39
C LYS A 123 10.61 20.41 -5.20
N GLU A 124 10.60 20.93 -3.98
CA GLU A 124 10.37 22.36 -3.76
C GLU A 124 11.66 23.14 -4.12
N GLN A 125 11.48 24.22 -4.87
CA GLN A 125 12.49 25.19 -5.33
C GLN A 125 13.03 25.98 -4.13
N THR A 126 14.33 26.30 -3.98
CA THR A 126 14.91 27.64 -4.33
C THR A 126 16.38 27.80 -3.81
N VAL A 127 17.36 27.91 -4.74
CA VAL A 127 18.75 28.51 -4.77
C VAL A 127 19.92 28.12 -3.77
N PRO A 128 21.22 28.33 -4.14
CA PRO A 128 22.31 27.37 -3.89
C PRO A 128 23.49 27.91 -3.02
N ALA A 129 24.16 27.02 -2.30
CA ALA A 129 25.55 27.21 -1.89
C ALA A 129 26.25 25.86 -1.68
N GLU A 130 27.44 25.78 -2.26
CA GLU A 130 28.49 24.76 -2.33
C GLU A 130 28.62 23.64 -1.27
N CYS A 131 28.76 22.43 -1.82
CA CYS A 131 29.87 21.48 -1.67
C CYS A 131 29.96 20.47 -0.49
N VAL A 132 30.10 19.21 -0.95
CA VAL A 132 30.81 18.02 -0.44
C VAL A 132 29.93 16.91 0.19
N PRO A 133 30.07 15.64 -0.26
CA PRO A 133 29.13 14.56 0.03
C PRO A 133 29.58 13.71 1.23
N ALA A 134 28.68 13.40 2.14
CA ALA A 134 28.86 12.31 3.09
C ALA A 134 27.52 11.80 3.62
N GLY A 135 27.20 10.55 3.24
CA GLY A 135 26.68 9.57 4.18
C GLY A 135 25.18 9.56 4.52
N GLY A 136 24.50 8.52 4.01
CA GLY A 136 23.36 7.86 4.64
C GLY A 136 22.02 8.60 4.49
N ILE A 137 20.85 7.96 4.48
CA ILE A 137 20.45 6.80 5.29
C ILE A 137 19.25 6.10 4.63
N CYS A 138 19.08 4.83 5.02
CA CYS A 138 17.86 4.00 4.99
C CYS A 138 17.35 3.48 3.64
N GLY A 139 18.00 2.42 3.16
CA GLY A 139 17.28 1.28 2.61
C GLY A 139 16.86 0.36 3.76
N SER A 140 15.57 0.02 3.86
CA SER A 140 15.06 -1.02 4.75
C SER A 140 15.59 -2.37 4.29
N GLN A 141 16.79 -2.72 4.73
CA GLN A 141 17.39 -4.03 4.53
C GLN A 141 16.53 -5.06 5.27
N LEU A 142 16.10 -6.13 4.59
CA LEU A 142 15.73 -7.37 5.26
C LEU A 142 16.99 -7.86 5.98
N LYS A 143 17.15 -7.47 7.24
CA LYS A 143 18.31 -7.84 8.07
C LYS A 143 18.43 -9.36 8.10
N GLU A 144 19.63 -9.86 7.85
CA GLU A 144 19.91 -11.28 7.88
C GLU A 144 19.68 -11.83 9.29
N VAL A 145 19.23 -13.09 9.41
CA VAL A 145 18.93 -13.78 10.68
C VAL A 145 19.98 -13.55 11.80
N PRO A 146 21.30 -13.60 11.55
CA PRO A 146 22.30 -13.35 12.59
C PRO A 146 22.31 -11.89 13.09
N GLU A 147 21.97 -10.90 12.25
CA GLU A 147 21.87 -9.50 12.66
C GLU A 147 20.66 -9.26 13.56
N LEU A 148 19.52 -9.85 13.20
CA LEU A 148 18.30 -9.82 14.01
C LEU A 148 18.53 -10.46 15.39
N GLN A 149 19.28 -11.55 15.45
CA GLN A 149 19.60 -12.22 16.71
C GLN A 149 20.48 -11.35 17.62
N ARG A 150 21.46 -10.62 17.05
CA ARG A 150 22.27 -9.65 17.78
C ARG A 150 21.44 -8.50 18.32
N GLU A 151 20.55 -7.94 17.48
CA GLU A 151 19.68 -6.83 17.87
C GLU A 151 18.71 -7.24 18.98
N LEU A 152 18.16 -8.45 18.93
CA LEU A 152 17.32 -9.02 19.99
C LEU A 152 18.10 -9.12 21.32
N GLN A 153 19.35 -9.57 21.29
CA GLN A 153 20.18 -9.64 22.49
C GLN A 153 20.44 -8.25 23.09
N THR A 154 20.76 -7.27 22.26
CA THR A 154 20.93 -5.87 22.69
C THR A 154 19.65 -5.32 23.31
N MET A 155 18.49 -5.54 22.68
CA MET A 155 17.19 -5.10 23.19
C MET A 155 16.84 -5.76 24.54
N LYS A 156 17.16 -7.05 24.70
CA LYS A 156 16.96 -7.76 25.97
C LYS A 156 17.78 -7.17 27.11
N ILE A 157 19.03 -6.80 26.84
CA ILE A 157 19.92 -6.16 27.83
C ILE A 157 19.36 -4.79 28.21
N ALA A 158 19.05 -3.94 27.22
CA ALA A 158 18.48 -2.61 27.47
C ALA A 158 17.15 -2.67 28.25
N LEU A 159 16.30 -3.66 27.96
CA LEU A 159 15.07 -3.88 28.70
C LEU A 159 15.34 -4.29 30.16
N ALA A 160 16.35 -5.12 30.40
CA ALA A 160 16.74 -5.50 31.76
C ALA A 160 17.25 -4.30 32.55
N GLU A 161 18.08 -3.46 31.94
CA GLU A 161 18.58 -2.21 32.53
C GLU A 161 17.43 -1.25 32.87
N ALA A 162 16.51 -1.01 31.92
CA ALA A 162 15.34 -0.16 32.14
C ALA A 162 14.43 -0.68 33.26
N ASN A 163 14.28 -2.00 33.40
CA ASN A 163 13.52 -2.59 34.49
C ASN A 163 14.20 -2.41 35.86
N MET A 164 15.53 -2.48 35.90
CA MET A 164 16.29 -2.20 37.12
C MET A 164 16.16 -0.74 37.53
N ASP A 165 16.28 0.18 36.57
CA ASP A 165 16.09 1.62 36.81
C ASP A 165 14.67 1.94 37.28
N LYS A 166 13.66 1.34 36.66
CA LYS A 166 12.26 1.44 37.10
C LYS A 166 12.11 0.99 38.55
N ALA A 167 12.70 -0.15 38.93
CA ALA A 167 12.64 -0.66 40.30
C ALA A 167 13.32 0.28 41.30
N ARG A 168 14.48 0.84 40.92
CA ARG A 168 15.20 1.84 41.72
C ARG A 168 14.36 3.10 41.93
N LEU A 169 13.77 3.65 40.87
CA LEU A 169 12.92 4.84 40.96
C LEU A 169 11.70 4.59 41.84
N LEU A 170 11.09 3.39 41.75
CA LEU A 170 9.98 3.03 42.63
C LEU A 170 10.40 2.92 44.10
N GLN A 171 11.61 2.46 44.38
CA GLN A 171 12.15 2.49 45.75
C GLN A 171 12.32 3.93 46.25
N GLU A 172 12.87 4.84 45.43
CA GLU A 172 13.00 6.25 45.80
C GLU A 172 11.64 6.90 46.04
N ILE A 173 10.64 6.67 45.18
CA ILE A 173 9.28 7.18 45.37
C ILE A 173 8.67 6.65 46.67
N ARG A 174 8.86 5.35 46.97
CA ARG A 174 8.36 4.74 48.20
C ARG A 174 9.01 5.29 49.48
N LYS A 175 10.21 5.86 49.41
CA LYS A 175 10.78 6.59 50.56
C LYS A 175 9.94 7.79 50.95
N TYR A 176 9.34 8.48 49.98
CA TYR A 176 8.53 9.67 50.21
C TYR A 176 7.04 9.36 50.35
N ASN A 177 6.56 8.29 49.71
CA ASN A 177 5.19 7.80 49.82
C ASN A 177 5.17 6.26 49.92
N PRO A 178 5.17 5.69 51.14
CA PRO A 178 5.32 4.24 51.35
C PRO A 178 4.14 3.40 50.86
N LEU A 179 2.98 4.02 50.58
CA LEU A 179 1.79 3.35 50.07
C LEU A 179 1.65 3.46 48.54
N PHE A 180 2.65 4.03 47.85
CA PHE A 180 2.62 4.20 46.41
C PHE A 180 2.62 2.85 45.66
N GLN A 181 1.57 2.63 44.86
CA GLN A 181 1.39 1.51 43.94
C GLN A 181 1.35 2.03 42.50
N LEU A 182 1.88 1.23 41.57
CA LEU A 182 1.99 1.57 40.15
C LEU A 182 0.71 1.21 39.41
#